data_AF-A0A1C7H619-F1
#
_entry.id   AF-A0A1C7H619-F1
#
_cell.length_a   1.000
_cell.length_b   1.000
_cell.length_c   1.000
_cell.angle_alpha   90.00
_cell.angle_beta   90.00
_cell.angle_gamma   90.00
#
_symmetry.space_group_name_H-M   'P 1'
#
loop_
_entity.id
_entity.type
_entity.pdbx_description
1 polymer ?
#
loop_
_entity_poly.entity_id
_entity_poly.type
_entity_poly.pdbx_seq_one_letter_code
_entity_poly.pdbx_strand_id
1 'polypeptide(L)'
;MEQKDKYIRFDWAIKRLLRNKANFGVLEGFLTVLLGEDIHILEILESEGNQQREDDKFNRVDIKARNSKDEIILVEVQNTRELYYLERILYGVAKTITEHIDLGEIYSNVKKVYSISILYFDIGQGSDYLYHGQNTFLGVHTGDHLKVTTKEQGAIVRKLPAEIFPEYFLIRVNEFNKVAVTPLEEWIEYLKTGCIRPNTKAPGLEEARKKLVYYNMDKAEKLAYDRHIDAVMIQNDVLSTAKLEGREEGHLLGLEEGRQRGLEEGMKKGLEQGIEQGIEQGIEQGIEQGIEKGIVKEKTITARKLKSLNIPVDTIIQVTGLSLEEIEKL
;
A
#
# COMPACT_ATOMS: atom_id res chain seq x y z
N MET A 1 27.10 -16.58 35.43
CA MET A 1 26.08 -15.84 34.66
C MET A 1 26.08 -16.50 33.29
N GLU A 2 25.04 -17.25 32.92
CA GLU A 2 24.94 -17.84 31.59
C GLU A 2 25.04 -16.71 30.56
N GLN A 3 26.03 -16.79 29.70
CA GLN A 3 26.24 -15.84 28.62
C GLN A 3 25.07 -16.04 27.66
N LYS A 4 24.06 -15.15 27.72
CA LYS A 4 22.91 -15.18 26.79
C LYS A 4 23.45 -15.29 25.37
N ASP A 5 22.95 -16.27 24.63
CA ASP A 5 23.14 -16.43 23.19
C ASP A 5 22.84 -15.07 22.51
N LYS A 6 23.88 -14.33 22.13
CA LYS A 6 23.79 -13.06 21.39
C LYS A 6 24.34 -13.31 20.00
N TYR A 7 23.46 -13.29 19.00
CA TYR A 7 23.84 -13.46 17.60
C TYR A 7 23.95 -12.11 16.89
N ILE A 8 24.72 -12.11 15.81
CA ILE A 8 24.92 -10.96 14.93
C ILE A 8 23.68 -10.81 14.06
N ARG A 9 23.05 -9.63 14.00
CA ARG A 9 21.86 -9.41 13.17
C ARG A 9 22.16 -9.63 11.69
N PHE A 10 21.20 -10.19 10.96
CA PHE A 10 21.39 -10.64 9.57
C PHE A 10 21.75 -9.51 8.60
N ASP A 11 21.18 -8.32 8.77
CA ASP A 11 21.47 -7.16 7.91
C ASP A 11 22.93 -6.68 8.02
N TRP A 12 23.56 -6.87 9.18
CA TRP A 12 24.99 -6.66 9.36
C TRP A 12 25.79 -7.82 8.79
N ALA A 13 25.36 -9.05 9.08
CA ALA A 13 26.04 -10.27 8.63
C ALA A 13 26.11 -10.35 7.10
N ILE A 14 25.01 -10.04 6.39
CA ILE A 14 24.95 -10.14 4.93
C ILE A 14 25.92 -9.18 4.23
N LYS A 15 26.12 -7.99 4.80
CA LYS A 15 27.00 -6.95 4.23
C LYS A 15 28.49 -7.20 4.47
N ARG A 16 28.85 -8.12 5.38
CA ARG A 16 30.25 -8.28 5.84
C ARG A 16 30.71 -9.73 5.89
N LEU A 17 29.90 -10.62 6.46
CA LEU A 17 30.27 -12.00 6.78
C LEU A 17 29.78 -12.98 5.70
N LEU A 18 28.56 -12.84 5.20
CA LEU A 18 27.94 -13.84 4.32
C LEU A 18 28.46 -13.81 2.87
N ARG A 19 29.30 -12.83 2.51
CA ARG A 19 30.05 -12.84 1.25
C ARG A 19 31.19 -13.86 1.24
N ASN A 20 31.66 -14.30 2.40
CA ASN A 20 32.72 -15.30 2.50
C ASN A 20 32.14 -16.70 2.20
N LYS A 21 32.81 -17.45 1.32
CA LYS A 21 32.48 -18.84 0.98
C LYS A 21 32.33 -19.74 2.22
N ALA A 22 33.10 -19.48 3.27
CA ALA A 22 32.98 -20.19 4.53
C ALA A 22 31.61 -20.03 5.20
N ASN A 23 30.78 -19.07 4.80
CA ASN A 23 29.46 -18.78 5.38
C ASN A 23 28.30 -19.05 4.41
N PHE A 24 28.55 -19.67 3.25
CA PHE A 24 27.49 -19.93 2.27
C PHE A 24 26.35 -20.77 2.83
N GLY A 25 26.61 -21.76 3.69
CA GLY A 25 25.56 -22.60 4.28
C GLY A 25 24.48 -21.82 5.03
N VAL A 26 24.83 -20.65 5.60
CA VAL A 26 23.84 -19.74 6.21
C VAL A 26 22.93 -19.13 5.15
N LEU A 27 23.51 -18.61 4.07
CA LEU A 27 22.76 -17.97 2.98
C LEU A 27 21.97 -18.99 2.15
N GLU A 28 22.59 -20.11 1.79
CA GLU A 28 21.96 -21.26 1.13
C GLU A 28 20.76 -21.74 1.93
N GLY A 29 20.90 -21.92 3.25
CA GLY A 29 19.77 -22.34 4.09
C GLY A 29 18.59 -21.37 4.09
N PHE A 30 18.86 -20.06 4.10
CA PHE A 30 17.81 -19.04 3.96
C PHE A 30 17.12 -19.14 2.59
N LEU A 31 17.91 -19.20 1.51
CA LEU A 31 17.41 -19.27 0.14
C LEU A 31 16.63 -20.56 -0.11
N THR A 32 17.10 -21.69 0.42
CA THR A 32 16.44 -22.99 0.30
C THR A 32 15.05 -22.96 0.91
N VAL A 33 14.92 -22.35 2.09
CA VAL A 33 13.64 -22.23 2.77
C VAL A 33 12.71 -21.24 2.05
N LEU A 34 13.24 -20.13 1.55
CA LEU A 34 12.44 -19.10 0.87
C LEU A 34 11.93 -19.57 -0.49
N LEU A 35 12.78 -20.21 -1.30
CA LEU A 35 12.47 -20.64 -2.66
C LEU A 35 11.79 -22.02 -2.70
N GLY A 36 11.81 -22.76 -1.58
CA GLY A 36 11.16 -24.07 -1.46
C GLY A 36 11.91 -25.20 -2.18
N GLU A 37 13.19 -25.01 -2.46
CA GLU A 37 14.05 -25.99 -3.13
C GLU A 37 15.49 -25.90 -2.66
N ASP A 38 16.30 -26.94 -2.86
CA ASP A 38 17.70 -26.93 -2.41
C ASP A 38 18.57 -25.98 -3.26
N ILE A 39 19.13 -24.95 -2.61
CA ILE A 39 19.97 -23.93 -3.24
C ILE A 39 21.43 -24.15 -2.86
N HIS A 40 22.26 -24.30 -3.90
CA HIS A 40 23.71 -24.33 -3.75
C HIS A 40 24.35 -23.15 -4.48
N ILE A 41 25.12 -22.33 -3.76
CA ILE A 41 25.81 -21.16 -4.30
C ILE A 41 27.19 -21.58 -4.80
N LEU A 42 27.45 -21.34 -6.08
CA LEU A 42 28.77 -21.57 -6.68
C LEU A 42 29.74 -20.44 -6.34
N GLU A 43 29.26 -19.20 -6.47
CA GLU A 43 30.05 -17.99 -6.23
C GLU A 43 29.18 -16.77 -5.92
N ILE A 44 29.80 -15.79 -5.25
CA ILE A 44 29.29 -14.43 -5.12
C ILE A 44 29.95 -13.59 -6.20
N LEU A 45 29.15 -12.96 -7.03
CA LEU A 45 29.57 -12.08 -8.10
C LEU A 45 29.76 -10.66 -7.57
N GLU A 46 30.68 -9.92 -8.17
CA GLU A 46 30.88 -8.51 -7.83
C GLU A 46 29.65 -7.68 -8.17
N SER A 47 29.21 -6.87 -7.20
CA SER A 47 28.06 -5.99 -7.32
C SER A 47 28.44 -4.54 -7.67
N GLU A 48 29.73 -4.20 -7.60
CA GLU A 48 30.24 -2.81 -7.69
C GLU A 48 30.94 -2.48 -9.03
N GLY A 49 31.04 -3.44 -9.96
CA GLY A 49 31.99 -3.35 -11.08
C GLY A 49 31.62 -2.44 -12.27
N ASN A 50 30.43 -1.84 -12.33
CA ASN A 50 29.81 -1.57 -13.65
C ASN A 50 29.42 -0.12 -13.92
N GLN A 51 30.19 0.86 -13.43
CA GLN A 51 30.12 2.21 -13.97
C GLN A 51 30.98 2.28 -15.25
N GLN A 52 30.35 2.27 -16.43
CA GLN A 52 31.07 2.51 -17.70
C GLN A 52 31.11 4.00 -18.02
N ARG A 53 30.12 4.77 -17.54
CA ARG A 53 30.03 6.22 -17.66
C ARG A 53 29.70 6.86 -16.32
N GLU A 54 30.19 8.09 -16.12
CA GLU A 54 30.06 8.84 -14.86
C GLU A 54 28.59 9.07 -14.42
N ASP A 55 27.64 8.99 -15.35
CA ASP A 55 26.20 9.16 -15.16
C ASP A 55 25.39 7.86 -14.98
N ASP A 56 26.03 6.69 -15.05
CA ASP A 56 25.33 5.41 -14.85
C ASP A 56 24.77 5.31 -13.42
N LYS A 57 23.49 4.90 -13.30
CA LYS A 57 22.89 4.62 -11.99
C LYS A 57 23.61 3.44 -11.33
N PHE A 58 24.11 3.65 -10.12
CA PHE A 58 24.79 2.62 -9.34
C PHE A 58 23.81 1.52 -8.93
N ASN A 59 24.02 0.29 -9.41
CA ASN A 59 23.22 -0.88 -9.03
C ASN A 59 24.00 -1.77 -8.06
N ARG A 60 24.07 -1.36 -6.80
CA ARG A 60 24.75 -2.14 -5.75
C ARG A 60 23.72 -2.93 -4.94
N VAL A 61 23.76 -4.24 -5.10
CA VAL A 61 23.03 -5.19 -4.24
C VAL A 61 23.94 -5.71 -3.12
N ASP A 62 23.37 -6.11 -1.99
CA ASP A 62 24.16 -6.63 -0.87
C ASP A 62 24.80 -7.98 -1.21
N ILE A 63 24.05 -8.84 -1.91
CA ILE A 63 24.53 -10.10 -2.48
C ILE A 63 24.04 -10.24 -3.92
N LYS A 64 24.95 -10.66 -4.79
CA LYS A 64 24.68 -11.17 -6.13
C LYS A 64 25.32 -12.55 -6.22
N ALA A 65 24.54 -13.61 -6.25
CA ALA A 65 25.03 -14.98 -6.21
C ALA A 65 24.65 -15.73 -7.48
N ARG A 66 25.52 -16.64 -7.93
CA ARG A 66 25.20 -17.60 -8.99
C ARG A 66 25.05 -18.98 -8.37
N ASN A 67 23.92 -19.64 -8.62
CA ASN A 67 23.62 -20.95 -8.04
C ASN A 67 24.07 -22.10 -8.98
N SER A 68 23.92 -23.35 -8.51
CA SER A 68 24.28 -24.56 -9.24
C SER A 68 23.45 -24.82 -10.50
N LYS A 69 22.30 -24.15 -10.65
CA LYS A 69 21.45 -24.15 -11.85
C LYS A 69 21.80 -23.03 -12.83
N ASP A 70 22.85 -22.28 -12.55
CA ASP A 70 23.30 -21.12 -13.31
C ASP A 70 22.30 -19.95 -13.30
N GLU A 71 21.43 -19.89 -12.30
CA GLU A 71 20.52 -18.77 -12.06
C GLU A 71 21.21 -17.72 -11.18
N ILE A 72 20.75 -16.46 -11.29
CA ILE A 72 21.29 -15.35 -10.51
C ILE A 72 20.33 -14.99 -9.38
N ILE A 73 20.83 -14.86 -8.16
CA ILE A 73 20.07 -14.50 -6.97
C ILE A 73 20.60 -13.16 -6.45
N LEU A 74 19.75 -12.15 -6.48
CA LEU A 74 19.99 -10.84 -5.86
C LEU A 74 19.34 -10.84 -4.48
N VAL A 75 20.10 -10.50 -3.45
CA VAL A 75 19.57 -10.28 -2.10
C VAL A 75 19.93 -8.89 -1.64
N GLU A 76 18.94 -8.16 -1.15
CA GLU A 76 19.13 -6.80 -0.66
C GLU A 76 18.38 -6.56 0.65
N VAL A 77 19.03 -5.84 1.57
CA VAL A 77 18.49 -5.53 2.89
C VAL A 77 18.43 -4.02 3.09
N GLN A 78 17.21 -3.52 3.23
CA GLN A 78 16.94 -2.09 3.38
C GLN A 78 16.20 -1.72 4.67
N ASN A 79 16.80 -0.77 5.39
CA ASN A 79 16.25 -0.22 6.63
C ASN A 79 15.48 1.10 6.42
N THR A 80 15.78 1.84 5.35
CA THR A 80 15.19 3.15 5.08
C THR A 80 14.21 3.05 3.93
N ARG A 81 13.06 3.73 4.06
CA ARG A 81 12.06 3.79 3.00
C ARG A 81 12.60 4.53 1.77
N GLU A 82 12.37 3.94 0.62
CA GLU A 82 12.64 4.54 -0.69
C GLU A 82 11.33 4.60 -1.48
N LEU A 83 10.99 5.75 -2.05
CA LEU A 83 9.72 5.95 -2.75
C LEU A 83 9.63 5.11 -4.03
N TYR A 84 10.74 5.03 -4.77
CA TYR A 84 10.81 4.37 -6.08
C TYR A 84 11.49 3.00 -5.98
N TYR A 85 11.25 2.28 -4.88
CA TYR A 85 11.91 1.02 -4.58
C TYR A 85 11.60 -0.06 -5.63
N LEU A 86 10.35 -0.13 -6.10
CA LEU A 86 9.93 -1.12 -7.10
C LEU A 86 10.60 -0.87 -8.47
N GLU A 87 10.76 0.40 -8.84
CA GLU A 87 11.49 0.82 -10.03
C GLU A 87 12.99 0.49 -9.89
N ARG A 88 13.55 0.60 -8.68
CA ARG A 88 14.94 0.24 -8.41
C ARG A 88 15.19 -1.26 -8.56
N ILE A 89 14.33 -2.12 -7.99
CA ILE A 89 14.48 -3.58 -8.16
C ILE A 89 14.24 -3.98 -9.63
N LEU A 90 13.31 -3.34 -10.33
CA LEU A 90 13.09 -3.56 -11.76
C LEU A 90 14.35 -3.23 -12.57
N TYR A 91 14.93 -2.05 -12.34
CA TYR A 91 16.18 -1.65 -12.97
C TYR A 91 17.31 -2.63 -12.65
N GLY A 92 17.44 -3.03 -11.38
CA GLY A 92 18.50 -3.92 -10.93
C GLY A 92 18.43 -5.32 -11.55
N VAL A 93 17.22 -5.87 -11.69
CA VAL A 93 16.98 -7.15 -12.38
C VAL A 93 17.27 -7.02 -13.88
N ALA A 94 16.72 -5.99 -14.55
CA ALA A 94 16.95 -5.77 -15.97
C ALA A 94 18.45 -5.61 -16.28
N LYS A 95 19.16 -4.82 -15.47
CA LYS A 95 20.61 -4.64 -15.59
C LYS A 95 21.35 -5.96 -15.39
N THR A 96 21.00 -6.73 -14.36
CA THR A 96 21.59 -8.05 -14.10
C THR A 96 21.43 -8.98 -15.31
N ILE A 97 20.25 -9.02 -15.94
CA ILE A 97 20.04 -9.82 -17.15
C ILE A 97 21.01 -9.39 -18.25
N THR A 98 21.10 -8.08 -18.53
CA THR A 98 21.98 -7.56 -19.60
C THR A 98 23.46 -7.77 -19.36
N GLU A 99 23.88 -7.98 -18.11
CA GLU A 99 25.29 -8.22 -17.74
C GLU A 99 25.71 -9.68 -17.90
N HIS A 100 24.76 -10.62 -18.03
CA HIS A 100 25.04 -12.06 -18.15
C HIS A 100 24.55 -12.63 -19.47
N ILE A 101 24.53 -11.79 -20.51
CA ILE A 101 24.34 -12.21 -21.89
C ILE A 101 25.24 -11.39 -22.80
N ASP A 102 26.07 -12.09 -23.58
CA ASP A 102 27.05 -11.46 -24.47
C ASP A 102 26.54 -11.37 -25.92
N LEU A 103 27.17 -10.48 -26.70
CA LEU A 103 26.88 -10.33 -28.12
C LEU A 103 27.19 -11.65 -28.86
N GLY A 104 26.18 -12.19 -29.55
CA GLY A 104 26.28 -13.43 -30.31
C GLY A 104 25.76 -14.67 -29.56
N GLU A 105 25.44 -14.54 -28.27
CA GLU A 105 24.72 -15.59 -27.55
C GLU A 105 23.24 -15.65 -27.96
N ILE A 106 22.67 -16.85 -27.85
CA ILE A 106 21.24 -17.08 -28.09
C ILE A 106 20.42 -16.75 -26.84
N TYR A 107 19.19 -16.27 -27.01
CA TYR A 107 18.34 -15.85 -25.88
C TYR A 107 17.97 -16.96 -24.89
N SER A 108 18.15 -18.24 -25.24
CA SER A 108 18.02 -19.33 -24.25
C SER A 108 19.11 -19.30 -23.17
N ASN A 109 20.19 -18.53 -23.37
CA ASN A 109 21.25 -18.35 -22.39
C ASN A 109 20.92 -17.28 -21.35
N VAL A 110 19.84 -16.49 -21.54
CA VAL A 110 19.38 -15.51 -20.55
C VAL A 110 19.14 -16.21 -19.23
N LYS A 111 19.87 -15.80 -18.19
CA LYS A 111 19.76 -16.40 -16.85
C LYS A 111 18.46 -15.96 -16.19
N LYS A 112 17.78 -16.90 -15.53
CA LYS A 112 16.69 -16.57 -14.61
C LYS A 112 17.28 -15.80 -13.43
N VAL A 113 16.53 -14.79 -12.97
CA VAL A 113 16.94 -13.92 -11.86
C VAL A 113 15.90 -13.97 -10.74
N TYR A 114 16.35 -14.22 -9.51
CA TYR A 114 15.57 -14.02 -8.31
C TYR A 114 15.97 -12.71 -7.66
N SER A 115 15.00 -11.86 -7.33
CA SER A 115 15.22 -10.60 -6.62
C SER A 115 14.56 -10.65 -5.25
N ILE A 116 15.38 -10.79 -4.20
CA ILE A 116 14.93 -10.94 -2.82
C ILE A 116 15.22 -9.63 -2.07
N SER A 117 14.16 -8.97 -1.60
CA SER A 117 14.22 -7.74 -0.84
C SER A 117 13.76 -7.97 0.60
N ILE A 118 14.65 -7.74 1.55
CA ILE A 118 14.38 -7.79 2.99
C ILE A 118 14.21 -6.35 3.49
N LEU A 119 12.99 -5.99 3.84
CA LEU A 119 12.56 -4.62 4.12
C LEU A 119 12.19 -4.45 5.59
N TYR A 120 12.86 -3.52 6.28
CA TYR A 120 12.51 -3.08 7.63
C TYR A 120 11.67 -1.79 7.63
N PHE A 121 11.01 -1.50 6.51
CA PHE A 121 10.09 -0.40 6.38
C PHE A 121 8.81 -0.85 5.68
N ASP A 122 7.77 -0.03 5.80
CA ASP A 122 6.52 -0.27 5.10
C ASP A 122 6.60 0.24 3.65
N ILE A 123 6.46 -0.67 2.69
CA ILE A 123 6.51 -0.35 1.26
C ILE A 123 5.14 0.07 0.71
N GLY A 124 4.03 -0.22 1.41
CA GLY A 124 2.69 0.08 0.91
C GLY A 124 1.56 -0.63 1.65
N GLN A 125 0.38 -0.66 1.03
CA GLN A 125 -0.78 -1.31 1.62
C GLN A 125 -0.72 -2.82 1.41
N GLY A 126 -1.00 -3.57 2.47
CA GLY A 126 -0.99 -5.03 2.43
C GLY A 126 -0.87 -5.62 3.84
N SER A 127 -1.44 -6.79 4.05
CA SER A 127 -1.49 -7.46 5.37
C SER A 127 -0.47 -8.58 5.55
N ASP A 128 0.17 -9.02 4.46
CA ASP A 128 1.14 -10.11 4.54
C ASP A 128 2.55 -9.59 4.79
N TYR A 129 3.39 -10.42 5.40
CA TYR A 129 4.80 -10.13 5.60
C TYR A 129 5.66 -10.60 4.42
N LEU A 130 5.15 -11.49 3.57
CA LEU A 130 5.85 -12.01 2.40
C LEU A 130 4.99 -11.82 1.14
N TYR A 131 5.56 -11.18 0.14
CA TYR A 131 4.97 -11.08 -1.20
C TYR A 131 5.88 -11.75 -2.23
N HIS A 132 5.28 -12.57 -3.08
CA HIS A 132 5.94 -13.27 -4.17
C HIS A 132 5.35 -12.79 -5.51
N GLY A 133 6.18 -12.12 -6.29
CA GLY A 133 5.85 -11.62 -7.62
C GLY A 133 6.42 -12.53 -8.70
N GLN A 134 5.54 -13.06 -9.56
CA GLN A 134 5.89 -13.88 -10.71
C GLN A 134 5.10 -13.44 -11.94
N ASN A 135 5.65 -13.66 -13.14
CA ASN A 135 4.95 -13.37 -14.38
C ASN A 135 4.01 -14.51 -14.76
N THR A 136 2.74 -14.17 -14.99
CA THR A 136 1.72 -15.07 -15.54
C THR A 136 1.07 -14.43 -16.75
N PHE A 137 0.89 -15.20 -17.82
CA PHE A 137 0.14 -14.76 -19.00
C PHE A 137 -1.23 -15.43 -18.98
N LEU A 138 -2.27 -14.61 -18.83
CA LEU A 138 -3.67 -15.03 -18.77
C LEU A 138 -4.36 -14.72 -20.11
N GLY A 139 -5.05 -15.69 -20.68
CA GLY A 139 -5.87 -15.49 -21.87
C GLY A 139 -7.04 -14.54 -21.56
N VAL A 140 -7.06 -13.38 -22.21
CA VAL A 140 -8.05 -12.31 -21.92
C VAL A 140 -9.50 -12.74 -22.16
N HIS A 141 -9.73 -13.74 -23.03
CA HIS A 141 -11.07 -14.23 -23.37
C HIS A 141 -11.43 -15.56 -22.70
N THR A 142 -10.43 -16.39 -22.41
CA THR A 142 -10.58 -17.78 -21.97
C THR A 142 -10.22 -17.98 -20.49
N GLY A 143 -9.40 -17.09 -19.94
CA GLY A 143 -8.84 -17.23 -18.59
C GLY A 143 -7.82 -18.36 -18.46
N ASP A 144 -7.31 -18.92 -19.56
CA ASP A 144 -6.30 -19.98 -19.51
C ASP A 144 -4.89 -19.40 -19.25
N HIS A 145 -4.04 -20.21 -18.62
CA HIS A 145 -2.65 -19.85 -18.36
C HIS A 145 -1.76 -20.34 -19.50
N LEU A 146 -1.03 -19.42 -20.15
CA LEU A 146 -0.14 -19.75 -21.24
C LEU A 146 0.99 -20.67 -20.77
N LYS A 147 1.20 -21.76 -21.49
CA LYS A 147 2.37 -22.63 -21.39
C LYS A 147 3.21 -22.49 -22.65
N VAL A 148 4.50 -22.28 -22.51
CA VAL A 148 5.41 -22.07 -23.65
C VAL A 148 6.22 -23.32 -23.94
N THR A 149 6.58 -23.50 -25.21
CA THR A 149 7.44 -24.59 -25.65
C THR A 149 8.83 -24.03 -25.94
N THR A 150 9.85 -24.61 -25.33
CA THR A 150 11.26 -24.22 -25.48
C THR A 150 12.10 -25.43 -25.87
N LYS A 151 13.35 -25.20 -26.28
CA LYS A 151 14.31 -26.26 -26.63
C LYS A 151 15.48 -26.22 -25.67
N GLU A 152 15.71 -27.34 -24.97
CA GLU A 152 16.79 -27.49 -24.00
C GLU A 152 17.52 -28.80 -24.26
N GLN A 153 18.86 -28.75 -24.35
CA GLN A 153 19.73 -29.92 -24.58
C GLN A 153 19.26 -30.80 -25.77
N GLY A 154 18.69 -30.18 -26.81
CA GLY A 154 18.19 -30.89 -27.99
C GLY A 154 16.75 -31.42 -27.88
N ALA A 155 16.13 -31.38 -26.71
CA ALA A 155 14.75 -31.80 -26.48
C ALA A 155 13.76 -30.63 -26.45
N ILE A 156 12.51 -30.89 -26.85
CA ILE A 156 11.41 -29.95 -26.72
C ILE A 156 10.82 -30.08 -25.33
N VAL A 157 10.81 -29.00 -24.55
CA VAL A 157 10.27 -28.97 -23.19
C VAL A 157 9.19 -27.90 -23.05
N ARG A 158 8.20 -28.16 -22.21
CA ARG A 158 7.15 -27.18 -21.89
C ARG A 158 7.49 -26.51 -20.56
N LYS A 159 7.44 -25.18 -20.55
CA LYS A 159 7.71 -24.35 -19.38
C LYS A 159 6.57 -23.39 -19.10
N LEU A 160 6.40 -23.05 -17.84
CA LEU A 160 5.62 -21.91 -17.40
C LEU A 160 6.44 -20.63 -17.59
N PRO A 161 5.80 -19.48 -17.87
CA PRO A 161 6.49 -18.20 -17.92
C PRO A 161 7.31 -17.90 -16.64
N ALA A 162 6.83 -18.29 -15.46
CA ALA A 162 7.57 -18.14 -14.19
C ALA A 162 8.91 -18.91 -14.14
N GLU A 163 9.10 -19.94 -14.97
CA GLU A 163 10.39 -20.66 -15.08
C GLU A 163 11.42 -19.91 -15.94
N ILE A 164 11.01 -18.84 -16.62
CA ILE A 164 11.85 -18.05 -17.54
C ILE A 164 12.01 -16.62 -17.02
N PHE A 165 10.90 -16.01 -16.62
CA PHE A 165 10.88 -14.63 -16.14
C PHE A 165 11.49 -14.52 -14.74
N PRO A 166 12.01 -13.34 -14.39
CA PRO A 166 12.45 -13.08 -13.03
C PRO A 166 11.33 -13.24 -12.01
N GLU A 167 11.71 -13.61 -10.80
CA GLU A 167 10.82 -13.67 -9.64
C GLU A 167 11.26 -12.67 -8.57
N TYR A 168 10.29 -12.09 -7.88
CA TYR A 168 10.51 -11.05 -6.88
C TYR A 168 9.95 -11.50 -5.53
N PHE A 169 10.76 -11.38 -4.48
CA PHE A 169 10.34 -11.64 -3.11
C PHE A 169 10.49 -10.37 -2.30
N LEU A 170 9.39 -9.87 -1.73
CA LEU A 170 9.39 -8.72 -0.81
C LEU A 170 9.05 -9.22 0.59
N ILE A 171 10.02 -9.15 1.50
CA ILE A 171 9.91 -9.61 2.88
C ILE A 171 9.81 -8.38 3.78
N ARG A 172 8.62 -8.10 4.31
CA ARG A 172 8.33 -7.02 5.26
C ARG A 172 8.57 -7.49 6.69
N VAL A 173 9.82 -7.43 7.14
CA VAL A 173 10.27 -8.00 8.41
C VAL A 173 9.46 -7.49 9.61
N ASN A 174 9.17 -6.18 9.64
CA ASN A 174 8.47 -5.57 10.76
C ASN A 174 7.00 -6.02 10.90
N GLU A 175 6.37 -6.47 9.81
CA GLU A 175 4.97 -6.94 9.81
C GLU A 175 4.81 -8.37 10.32
N PHE A 176 5.90 -9.11 10.48
CA PHE A 176 5.84 -10.44 11.05
C PHE A 176 5.56 -10.38 12.56
N ASN A 177 4.30 -10.55 12.94
CA ASN A 177 3.81 -10.43 14.32
C ASN A 177 3.26 -11.76 14.89
N LYS A 178 3.63 -12.89 14.27
CA LYS A 178 3.15 -14.24 14.63
C LYS A 178 4.22 -15.01 15.38
N VAL A 179 3.80 -16.09 16.06
CA VAL A 179 4.75 -17.08 16.60
C VAL A 179 5.29 -17.90 15.44
N ALA A 180 6.61 -17.98 15.29
CA ALA A 180 7.22 -18.79 14.24
C ALA A 180 6.94 -20.29 14.43
N VAL A 181 6.33 -20.91 13.43
CA VAL A 181 5.98 -22.34 13.39
C VAL A 181 6.51 -23.06 12.15
N THR A 182 6.92 -22.32 11.11
CA THR A 182 7.57 -22.88 9.91
C THR A 182 9.06 -22.50 9.86
N PRO A 183 9.90 -23.24 9.10
CA PRO A 183 11.30 -22.87 8.91
C PRO A 183 11.49 -21.46 8.37
N LEU A 184 10.60 -20.99 7.49
CA LEU A 184 10.66 -19.63 6.94
C LEU A 184 10.38 -18.61 8.03
N GLU A 185 9.36 -18.83 8.85
CA GLU A 185 9.04 -17.93 9.95
C GLU A 185 10.13 -17.91 11.02
N GLU A 186 10.86 -19.01 11.24
CA GLU A 186 12.05 -18.99 12.11
C GLU A 186 13.14 -18.07 11.53
N TRP A 187 13.33 -18.09 10.21
CA TRP A 187 14.19 -17.11 9.52
C TRP A 187 13.67 -15.68 9.71
N ILE A 188 12.38 -15.42 9.52
CA ILE A 188 11.81 -14.08 9.69
C ILE A 188 11.91 -13.60 11.15
N GLU A 189 11.73 -14.49 12.13
CA GLU A 189 11.95 -14.21 13.55
C GLU A 189 13.40 -13.79 13.82
N TYR A 190 14.37 -14.51 13.23
CA TYR A 190 15.78 -14.14 13.31
C TYR A 190 16.09 -12.81 12.63
N LEU A 191 15.55 -12.54 11.43
CA LEU A 191 15.69 -11.25 10.75
C LEU A 191 15.17 -10.10 11.64
N LYS A 192 13.99 -10.29 12.24
CA LYS A 192 13.34 -9.26 13.07
C LYS A 192 14.05 -9.01 14.41
N THR A 193 14.48 -10.09 15.08
CA THR A 193 14.90 -10.02 16.49
C THR A 193 16.39 -10.23 16.71
N GLY A 194 17.10 -10.81 15.75
CA GLY A 194 18.47 -11.29 15.91
C GLY A 194 18.59 -12.55 16.79
N CYS A 195 17.48 -13.16 17.21
CA CYS A 195 17.46 -14.36 18.04
C CYS A 195 17.27 -15.62 17.18
N ILE A 196 17.97 -16.71 17.53
CA ILE A 196 17.81 -18.01 16.88
C ILE A 196 17.49 -19.06 17.94
N ARG A 197 16.42 -19.83 17.74
CA ARG A 197 15.97 -20.86 18.68
C ARG A 197 17.03 -21.95 18.88
N PRO A 198 17.28 -22.44 20.12
CA PRO A 198 18.27 -23.49 20.38
C PRO A 198 18.01 -24.81 19.66
N ASN A 199 16.74 -25.14 19.44
CA ASN A 199 16.29 -26.39 18.84
C ASN A 199 15.85 -26.22 17.38
N THR A 200 16.23 -25.13 16.72
CA THR A 200 15.87 -24.87 15.31
C THR A 200 16.26 -26.05 14.42
N LYS A 201 15.39 -26.35 13.46
CA LYS A 201 15.64 -27.31 12.37
C LYS A 201 15.61 -26.65 11.01
N ALA A 202 15.45 -25.33 10.96
CA ALA A 202 15.46 -24.59 9.72
C ALA A 202 16.86 -24.68 9.07
N PRO A 203 16.95 -25.05 7.78
CA PRO A 203 18.20 -25.03 7.04
C PRO A 203 18.96 -23.71 7.23
N GLY A 204 20.27 -23.80 7.47
CA GLY A 204 21.18 -22.66 7.66
C GLY A 204 21.14 -22.00 9.05
N LEU A 205 20.03 -22.06 9.80
CA LEU A 205 19.98 -21.41 11.14
C LEU A 205 20.85 -22.09 12.19
N GLU A 206 21.04 -23.42 12.12
CA GLU A 206 21.99 -24.11 13.00
C GLU A 206 23.44 -23.65 12.74
N GLU A 207 23.78 -23.44 11.46
CA GLU A 207 25.07 -22.92 11.06
C GLU A 207 25.24 -21.45 11.47
N ALA A 208 24.19 -20.65 11.32
CA ALA A 208 24.15 -19.26 11.79
C ALA A 208 24.44 -19.16 13.30
N ARG A 209 23.88 -20.07 14.12
CA ARG A 209 24.19 -20.14 15.57
C ARG A 209 25.66 -20.38 15.85
N LYS A 210 26.38 -21.08 14.98
CA LYS A 210 27.81 -21.38 15.16
C LYS A 210 28.70 -20.25 14.63
N LYS A 211 28.32 -19.65 13.51
CA LYS A 211 29.17 -18.69 12.77
C LYS A 211 28.87 -17.23 13.08
N LEU A 212 27.62 -16.90 13.41
CA LEU A 212 27.17 -15.52 13.64
C LEU A 212 27.08 -15.19 15.14
N VAL A 213 28.09 -15.59 15.92
CA VAL A 213 28.14 -15.36 17.36
C VAL A 213 28.78 -14.01 17.65
N TYR A 214 28.05 -13.11 18.32
CA TYR A 214 28.53 -11.75 18.64
C TYR A 214 29.87 -11.76 19.39
N TYR A 215 30.03 -12.69 20.34
CA TYR A 215 31.24 -12.75 21.15
C TYR A 215 32.49 -13.20 20.40
N ASN A 216 32.34 -13.80 19.21
CA ASN A 216 33.46 -14.22 18.37
C ASN A 216 34.09 -13.08 17.56
N MET A 217 33.40 -11.93 17.44
CA MET A 217 33.94 -10.73 16.79
C MET A 217 35.16 -10.19 17.55
N ASP A 218 36.07 -9.56 16.83
CA ASP A 218 37.15 -8.79 17.47
C ASP A 218 36.61 -7.50 18.13
N LYS A 219 37.46 -6.77 18.86
CA LYS A 219 37.04 -5.56 19.58
C LYS A 219 36.59 -4.43 18.65
N ALA A 220 37.21 -4.27 17.49
CA ALA A 220 36.88 -3.22 16.54
C ALA A 220 35.56 -3.53 15.82
N GLU A 221 35.36 -4.79 15.43
CA GLU A 221 34.12 -5.28 14.85
C GLU A 221 32.94 -5.19 15.82
N LYS A 222 33.13 -5.56 17.10
CA LYS A 222 32.11 -5.40 18.14
C LYS A 222 31.67 -3.95 18.27
N LEU A 223 32.62 -3.02 18.36
CA LEU A 223 32.32 -1.59 18.45
C LEU A 223 31.57 -1.08 17.21
N ALA A 224 31.96 -1.52 16.02
CA ALA A 224 31.28 -1.15 14.79
C ALA A 224 29.86 -1.72 14.73
N TYR A 225 29.67 -2.96 15.18
CA TYR A 225 28.37 -3.61 15.27
C TYR A 225 27.46 -2.94 16.29
N ASP A 226 27.95 -2.65 17.50
CA ASP A 226 27.14 -1.99 18.53
C ASP A 226 26.68 -0.60 18.06
N ARG A 227 27.56 0.17 17.41
CA ARG A 227 27.17 1.45 16.78
C ARG A 227 26.11 1.29 15.69
N HIS A 228 26.18 0.22 14.91
CA HIS A 228 25.16 -0.08 13.90
C HIS A 228 23.81 -0.39 14.52
N ILE A 229 23.80 -1.17 15.61
CA ILE A 229 22.58 -1.45 16.37
C ILE A 229 22.00 -0.16 16.96
N ASP A 230 22.84 0.69 17.57
CA ASP A 230 22.41 1.99 18.10
C ASP A 230 21.82 2.88 16.99
N ALA A 231 22.47 2.96 15.84
CA ALA A 231 21.99 3.74 14.70
C ALA A 231 20.62 3.25 14.21
N VAL A 232 20.39 1.94 14.17
CA VAL A 232 19.10 1.37 13.76
C VAL A 232 18.02 1.64 14.81
N MET A 233 18.35 1.58 16.11
CA MET A 233 17.40 1.93 17.17
C MET A 233 16.97 3.40 17.07
N ILE A 234 17.94 4.31 16.94
CA ILE A 234 17.67 5.75 16.76
C ILE A 234 16.80 5.98 15.52
N GLN A 235 17.11 5.32 14.41
CA GLN A 235 16.34 5.46 13.18
C GLN A 235 14.89 4.98 13.37
N ASN A 236 14.68 3.85 14.06
CA ASN A 236 13.34 3.35 14.36
C ASN A 236 12.55 4.32 15.25
N ASP A 237 13.19 4.89 16.27
CA ASP A 237 12.56 5.87 17.15
C ASP A 237 12.15 7.13 16.40
N VAL A 238 13.03 7.66 15.55
CA VAL A 238 12.75 8.82 14.68
C VAL A 238 11.57 8.53 13.74
N LEU A 239 11.58 7.37 13.07
CA LEU A 239 10.49 6.97 12.17
C LEU A 239 9.17 6.78 12.90
N SER A 240 9.19 6.21 14.11
CA SER A 240 8.00 6.01 14.92
C SER A 240 7.39 7.33 15.38
N THR A 241 8.23 8.28 15.78
CA THR A 241 7.84 9.64 16.18
C THR A 241 7.23 10.40 15.01
N ALA A 242 7.91 10.42 13.86
CA ALA A 242 7.40 11.07 12.64
C ALA A 242 6.06 10.47 12.17
N LYS A 243 5.88 9.15 12.31
CA LYS A 243 4.62 8.47 11.99
C LYS A 243 3.48 8.85 12.95
N LEU A 244 3.79 9.06 14.23
CA LEU A 244 2.83 9.51 15.23
C LEU A 244 2.42 10.96 14.96
N GLU A 245 3.38 11.87 14.83
CA GLU A 245 3.15 13.29 14.54
C GLU A 245 2.35 13.47 13.25
N GLY A 246 2.74 12.79 12.16
CA GLY A 246 2.01 12.85 10.90
C GLY A 246 0.58 12.31 10.97
N ARG A 247 0.29 11.35 11.86
CA ARG A 247 -1.08 10.88 12.10
C ARG A 247 -1.89 11.90 12.89
N GLU A 248 -1.29 12.53 13.90
CA GLU A 248 -1.94 13.58 14.70
C GLU A 248 -2.26 14.80 13.83
N GLU A 249 -1.29 15.29 13.05
CA GLU A 249 -1.48 16.38 12.10
C GLU A 249 -2.57 16.05 11.07
N GLY A 250 -2.51 14.87 10.45
CA GLY A 250 -3.51 14.42 9.49
C GLY A 250 -4.91 14.31 10.10
N HIS A 251 -5.02 13.86 11.35
CA HIS A 251 -6.29 13.80 12.07
C HIS A 251 -6.85 15.20 12.37
N LEU A 252 -6.00 16.13 12.83
CA LEU A 252 -6.41 17.51 13.10
C LEU A 252 -6.88 18.22 11.82
N LEU A 253 -6.13 18.11 10.73
CA LEU A 253 -6.51 18.67 9.44
C LEU A 253 -7.81 18.04 8.91
N GLY A 254 -7.93 16.72 8.98
CA GLY A 254 -9.15 16.03 8.57
C GLY A 254 -10.38 16.43 9.38
N LEU A 255 -10.23 16.65 10.69
CA LEU A 255 -11.31 17.12 11.55
C LEU A 255 -11.73 18.56 11.20
N GLU A 256 -10.77 19.45 11.00
CA GLU A 256 -11.05 20.85 10.66
C GLU A 256 -11.69 20.98 9.27
N GLU A 257 -11.15 20.29 8.26
CA GLU A 257 -11.76 20.24 6.92
C GLU A 257 -13.18 19.64 6.98
N GLY A 258 -13.37 18.55 7.72
CA GLY A 258 -14.67 17.91 7.90
C GLY A 258 -15.68 18.84 8.59
N ARG A 259 -15.24 19.58 9.61
CA ARG A 259 -16.06 20.57 10.31
C ARG A 259 -16.46 21.72 9.39
N GLN A 260 -15.52 22.26 8.64
CA GLN A 260 -15.78 23.37 7.73
C GLN A 260 -16.73 22.96 6.60
N ARG A 261 -16.47 21.82 5.93
CA ARG A 261 -17.37 21.28 4.90
C ARG A 261 -18.76 20.99 5.46
N GLY A 262 -18.84 20.37 6.63
CA GLY A 262 -20.12 20.09 7.28
C GLY A 262 -20.92 21.36 7.61
N LEU A 263 -20.25 22.42 8.07
CA LEU A 263 -20.88 23.71 8.34
C LEU A 263 -21.36 24.39 7.05
N GLU A 264 -20.52 24.44 6.02
CA GLU A 264 -20.85 25.05 4.73
C GLU A 264 -22.02 24.32 4.05
N GLU A 265 -21.97 22.99 3.98
CA GLU A 265 -23.07 22.19 3.43
C GLU A 265 -24.35 22.34 4.25
N GLY A 266 -24.23 22.33 5.59
CA GLY A 266 -25.35 22.52 6.50
C GLY A 266 -26.01 23.89 6.35
N MET A 267 -25.21 24.96 6.28
CA MET A 267 -25.72 26.32 6.06
C MET A 267 -26.37 26.46 4.68
N LYS A 268 -25.75 25.92 3.63
CA LYS A 268 -26.31 25.98 2.27
C LYS A 268 -27.66 25.26 2.19
N LYS A 269 -27.72 24.01 2.68
CA LYS A 269 -28.97 23.23 2.70
C LYS A 269 -30.05 23.92 3.56
N GLY A 270 -29.67 24.43 4.74
CA GLY A 270 -30.60 25.13 5.61
C GLY A 270 -31.13 26.43 4.99
N LEU A 271 -30.29 27.19 4.28
CA LEU A 271 -30.70 28.40 3.58
C LEU A 271 -31.61 28.09 2.39
N GLU A 272 -31.25 27.11 1.56
CA GLU A 272 -32.07 26.66 0.42
C GLU A 272 -33.46 26.21 0.91
N GLN A 273 -33.52 25.34 1.91
CA GLN A 273 -34.78 24.89 2.50
C GLN A 273 -35.59 26.03 3.13
N GLY A 274 -34.93 26.94 3.84
CA GLY A 274 -35.60 28.08 4.47
C GLY A 274 -36.20 29.06 3.45
N ILE A 275 -35.48 29.33 2.36
CA ILE A 275 -35.97 30.17 1.26
C ILE A 275 -37.13 29.48 0.54
N GLU A 276 -36.99 28.20 0.22
CA GLU A 276 -38.04 27.42 -0.46
C GLU A 276 -39.34 27.41 0.36
N GLN A 277 -39.26 27.04 1.64
CA GLN A 277 -40.41 27.04 2.54
C GLN A 277 -41.01 28.44 2.73
N GLY A 278 -40.17 29.48 2.86
CA GLY A 278 -40.64 30.85 3.01
C GLY A 278 -41.36 31.39 1.77
N ILE A 279 -40.87 31.06 0.58
CA ILE A 279 -41.52 31.43 -0.69
C ILE A 279 -42.84 30.67 -0.85
N GLU A 280 -42.84 29.36 -0.58
CA GLU A 280 -44.03 28.52 -0.69
C GLU A 280 -45.15 29.03 0.23
N GLN A 281 -44.86 29.23 1.52
CA GLN A 281 -45.82 29.77 2.49
C GLN A 281 -46.29 31.18 2.13
N GLY A 282 -45.38 32.04 1.66
CA GLY A 282 -45.71 33.41 1.26
C GLY A 282 -46.63 33.47 0.04
N ILE A 283 -46.40 32.62 -0.96
CA ILE A 283 -47.26 32.51 -2.15
C ILE A 283 -48.63 31.96 -1.76
N GLU A 284 -48.67 30.89 -0.96
CA GLU A 284 -49.92 30.27 -0.51
C GLU A 284 -50.80 31.28 0.24
N GLN A 285 -50.25 31.95 1.26
CA GLN A 285 -50.96 32.98 2.03
C GLN A 285 -51.38 34.17 1.14
N GLY A 286 -50.53 34.58 0.21
CA GLY A 286 -50.83 35.68 -0.72
C GLY A 286 -51.99 35.37 -1.66
N ILE A 287 -52.02 34.15 -2.22
CA ILE A 287 -53.11 33.67 -3.08
C ILE A 287 -54.41 33.57 -2.27
N GLU A 288 -54.37 32.95 -1.09
CA GLU A 288 -55.55 32.79 -0.23
C GLU A 288 -56.18 34.13 0.13
N GLN A 289 -55.39 35.08 0.65
CA GLN A 289 -55.86 36.42 0.97
C GLN A 289 -56.35 37.19 -0.27
N GLY A 290 -55.70 36.99 -1.42
CA GLY A 290 -56.06 37.61 -2.69
C GLY A 290 -57.43 37.14 -3.19
N ILE A 291 -57.68 35.83 -3.16
CA ILE A 291 -58.96 35.21 -3.51
C ILE A 291 -60.05 35.69 -2.57
N GLU A 292 -59.82 35.67 -1.25
CA GLU A 292 -60.79 36.10 -0.25
C GLU A 292 -61.19 37.57 -0.46
N LYS A 293 -60.21 38.48 -0.60
CA LYS A 293 -60.46 39.90 -0.90
C LYS A 293 -61.19 40.09 -2.23
N GLY A 294 -60.87 39.27 -3.24
CA GLY A 294 -61.52 39.27 -4.55
C GLY A 294 -63.01 38.92 -4.45
N ILE A 295 -63.34 37.82 -3.76
CA ILE A 295 -64.72 37.37 -3.52
C ILE A 295 -65.51 38.44 -2.78
N VAL A 296 -64.94 39.04 -1.72
CA VAL A 296 -65.61 40.11 -0.95
C VAL A 296 -65.88 41.34 -1.83
N LYS A 297 -64.90 41.78 -2.63
CA LYS A 297 -65.09 42.89 -3.58
C LYS A 297 -66.15 42.57 -4.63
N GLU A 298 -66.17 41.36 -5.17
CA GLU A 298 -67.14 40.96 -6.19
C GLU A 298 -68.56 40.94 -5.63
N LYS A 299 -68.79 40.35 -4.45
CA LYS A 299 -70.07 40.40 -3.73
C LYS A 299 -70.56 41.83 -3.56
N THR A 300 -69.65 42.73 -3.20
CA THR A 300 -69.91 44.16 -3.01
C THR A 300 -70.31 44.86 -4.32
N ILE A 301 -69.58 44.60 -5.42
CA ILE A 301 -69.88 45.16 -6.74
C ILE A 301 -71.24 44.66 -7.24
N THR A 302 -71.52 43.37 -7.08
CA THR A 302 -72.79 42.76 -7.46
C THR A 302 -73.94 43.36 -6.66
N ALA A 303 -73.80 43.51 -5.33
CA ALA A 303 -74.81 44.16 -4.50
C ALA A 303 -75.11 45.60 -4.94
N ARG A 304 -74.07 46.41 -5.25
CA ARG A 304 -74.25 47.78 -5.80
C ARG A 304 -75.01 47.80 -7.12
N LYS A 305 -74.68 46.89 -8.05
CA LYS A 305 -75.38 46.78 -9.33
C LYS A 305 -76.85 46.41 -9.14
N LEU A 306 -77.14 45.41 -8.31
CA LEU A 306 -78.52 44.99 -8.03
C LEU A 306 -79.33 46.11 -7.34
N LYS A 307 -78.71 46.86 -6.42
CA LYS A 307 -79.31 48.03 -5.77
C LYS A 307 -79.64 49.13 -6.79
N SER A 308 -78.74 49.38 -7.75
CA SER A 308 -78.99 50.36 -8.84
C SER A 308 -80.11 49.96 -9.81
N LEU A 309 -80.48 48.67 -9.84
CA LEU A 309 -81.57 48.13 -10.64
C LEU A 309 -82.90 48.02 -9.87
N ASN A 310 -82.98 48.61 -8.66
CA ASN A 310 -84.15 48.56 -7.77
C ASN A 310 -84.62 47.15 -7.39
N ILE A 311 -83.71 46.17 -7.35
CA ILE A 311 -84.02 44.84 -6.85
C ILE A 311 -84.28 44.91 -5.32
N PRO A 312 -85.31 44.24 -4.78
CA PRO A 312 -85.59 44.22 -3.34
C PRO A 312 -84.40 43.75 -2.50
N VAL A 313 -84.20 44.39 -1.34
CA VAL A 313 -83.04 44.15 -0.46
C VAL A 313 -82.95 42.69 -0.01
N ASP A 314 -84.08 42.04 0.28
CA ASP A 314 -84.12 40.62 0.66
C ASP A 314 -83.56 39.71 -0.43
N THR A 315 -83.81 40.03 -1.71
CA THR A 315 -83.26 39.31 -2.85
C THR A 315 -81.76 39.57 -3.01
N ILE A 316 -81.27 40.78 -2.71
CA ILE A 316 -79.84 41.11 -2.75
C ILE A 316 -79.08 40.35 -1.65
N ILE A 317 -79.64 40.25 -0.45
CA ILE A 317 -79.10 39.44 0.66
C ILE A 317 -78.97 37.97 0.22
N GLN A 318 -80.02 37.39 -0.35
CA GLN A 318 -80.01 36.00 -0.81
C GLN A 318 -78.99 35.73 -1.93
N VAL A 319 -78.81 36.68 -2.86
CA VAL A 319 -77.92 36.50 -4.03
C VAL A 319 -76.45 36.73 -3.68
N THR A 320 -76.14 37.69 -2.80
CA THR A 320 -74.75 38.10 -2.51
C THR A 320 -74.22 37.51 -1.20
N GLY A 321 -75.10 37.08 -0.31
CA GLY A 321 -74.76 36.60 1.03
C GLY A 321 -74.21 37.68 1.95
N LEU A 322 -74.35 38.97 1.60
CA LEU A 322 -74.02 40.10 2.46
C LEU A 322 -75.14 40.35 3.48
N SER A 323 -74.78 40.84 4.65
CA SER A 323 -75.73 41.24 5.68
C SER A 323 -76.51 42.51 5.30
N LEU A 324 -77.65 42.72 5.96
CA LEU A 324 -78.47 43.92 5.77
C LEU A 324 -77.66 45.21 6.00
N GLU A 325 -76.87 45.26 7.09
CA GLU A 325 -76.02 46.41 7.41
C GLU A 325 -74.97 46.69 6.33
N GLU A 326 -74.39 45.64 5.73
CA GLU A 326 -73.41 45.80 4.66
C GLU A 326 -74.06 46.39 3.41
N ILE A 327 -75.27 45.94 3.06
CA ILE A 327 -75.99 46.43 1.86
C ILE A 327 -76.53 47.85 2.05
N GLU A 328 -76.93 48.23 3.26
CA GLU A 328 -77.36 49.60 3.58
C GLU A 328 -76.20 50.61 3.50
N LYS A 329 -74.98 50.18 3.87
CA LYS A 329 -73.75 51.00 3.79
C LYS A 329 -73.18 51.16 2.38
N LEU A 330 -73.67 50.42 1.38
CA LEU A 330 -73.26 50.48 -0.03
C LEU A 330 -74.01 51.54 -0.83
#